data_AF-A0A380P266-F1
#
_entry.id   AF-A0A380P266-F1
#
_cell.length_a   1.000
_cell.length_b   1.000
_cell.length_c   1.000
_cell.angle_alpha   90.00
_cell.angle_beta   90.00
_cell.angle_gamma   90.00
#
_symmetry.space_group_name_H-M   'P 1'
#
loop_
_entity.id
_entity.type
_entity.pdbx_description
1 polymer ?
#
loop_
_entity_poly.entity_id
_entity_poly.type
_entity_poly.pdbx_seq_one_letter_code
_entity_poly.pdbx_strand_id
1 'polypeptide(L)'
;MTFGDVMKVGTKYISAANNIESDHIQGNGYNLSSGSTEVVYRGEQQRATDVLRKSLDLNPKQTGNLYSGDVSDETIIANGVPTLAQSEALSNKDGDTADIAPQTDGVATGSAGGTASN
;
A
#
# COMPACT_ATOMS: atom_id res chain seq x y z
N MET A 1 -16.93 -19.92 -9.27
CA MET A 1 -18.21 -19.51 -9.87
C MET A 1 -18.75 -20.65 -10.70
N THR A 2 -20.00 -21.06 -10.50
CA THR A 2 -20.70 -22.08 -11.29
C THR A 2 -21.72 -21.44 -12.24
N PHE A 3 -22.24 -22.18 -13.22
CA PHE A 3 -23.32 -21.70 -14.09
C PHE A 3 -24.55 -21.25 -13.29
N GLY A 4 -24.90 -21.98 -12.22
CA GLY A 4 -25.97 -21.60 -11.31
C GLY A 4 -25.73 -20.27 -10.60
N ASP A 5 -24.48 -19.94 -10.28
CA ASP A 5 -24.12 -18.67 -9.65
C ASP A 5 -24.22 -17.51 -10.64
N VAL A 6 -23.75 -17.69 -11.89
CA VAL A 6 -23.89 -16.68 -12.95
C VAL A 6 -25.36 -16.35 -13.19
N MET A 7 -26.24 -17.37 -13.22
CA MET A 7 -27.68 -17.17 -13.40
C MET A 7 -28.33 -16.43 -12.21
N LYS A 8 -27.86 -16.69 -10.99
CA LYS A 8 -28.29 -15.93 -9.79
C LYS A 8 -27.79 -14.48 -9.83
N VAL A 9 -26.54 -14.23 -10.23
CA VAL A 9 -26.01 -12.87 -10.40
C VAL A 9 -26.83 -12.11 -11.44
N GLY A 10 -27.06 -12.71 -12.62
CA GLY A 10 -27.83 -12.11 -13.70
C GLY A 10 -29.32 -11.92 -13.43
N THR A 11 -29.89 -12.51 -12.38
CA THR A 11 -31.33 -12.30 -12.05
C THR A 11 -31.53 -11.49 -10.78
N LYS A 12 -30.62 -11.59 -9.79
CA LYS A 12 -30.77 -10.93 -8.48
C LYS A 12 -29.92 -9.68 -8.31
N TYR A 13 -28.87 -9.51 -9.10
CA TYR A 13 -27.91 -8.41 -8.96
C TYR A 13 -27.81 -7.49 -10.18
N ILE A 14 -28.68 -7.65 -11.20
CA ILE A 14 -28.79 -6.69 -12.31
C ILE A 14 -29.06 -5.28 -11.80
N SER A 15 -29.89 -5.13 -10.75
CA SER A 15 -30.17 -3.82 -10.17
C SER A 15 -28.94 -3.18 -9.52
N ALA A 16 -28.05 -3.98 -8.93
CA ALA A 16 -26.78 -3.51 -8.39
C ALA A 16 -25.82 -3.08 -9.51
N ALA A 17 -25.88 -3.73 -10.69
CA ALA A 17 -25.08 -3.35 -11.86
C ALA A 17 -25.50 -2.01 -12.48
N ASN A 18 -26.65 -1.44 -12.11
CA ASN A 18 -27.08 -0.13 -12.61
C ASN A 18 -26.27 1.04 -12.02
N ASN A 19 -25.64 0.86 -10.87
CA ASN A 19 -24.82 1.88 -10.20
C ASN A 19 -23.43 1.30 -9.91
N ILE A 20 -22.51 1.46 -10.86
CA ILE A 20 -21.13 1.03 -10.72
C ILE A 20 -20.28 2.24 -10.33
N GLU A 21 -19.75 2.23 -9.13
CA GLU A 21 -18.73 3.17 -8.69
C GLU A 21 -17.34 2.57 -8.92
N SER A 22 -16.49 3.33 -9.59
CA SER A 22 -15.09 2.97 -9.83
C SER A 22 -14.19 3.83 -8.96
N ASP A 23 -13.28 3.18 -8.24
CA ASP A 23 -12.31 3.83 -7.36
C ASP A 23 -10.90 3.40 -7.74
N HIS A 24 -9.92 4.27 -7.52
CA HIS A 24 -8.53 4.05 -7.90
C HIS A 24 -7.61 4.26 -6.70
N ILE A 25 -7.10 3.15 -6.18
CA ILE A 25 -6.13 3.13 -5.09
C ILE A 25 -4.77 3.50 -5.68
N GLN A 26 -4.15 4.56 -5.17
CA GLN A 26 -2.85 5.05 -5.64
C GLN A 26 -1.82 5.07 -4.52
N GLY A 27 -0.57 4.81 -4.91
CA GLY A 27 0.61 4.86 -4.06
C GLY A 27 1.77 5.59 -4.74
N ASN A 28 2.95 5.46 -4.14
CA ASN A 28 4.18 5.97 -4.72
C ASN A 28 4.97 4.85 -5.39
N GLY A 29 5.67 5.18 -6.48
CA GLY A 29 6.54 4.25 -7.19
C GLY A 29 7.87 4.04 -6.47
N TYR A 30 8.27 2.78 -6.30
CA TYR A 30 9.55 2.35 -5.76
C TYR A 30 10.20 1.36 -6.72
N ASN A 31 11.53 1.40 -6.80
CA ASN A 31 12.31 0.43 -7.56
C ASN A 31 12.98 -0.53 -6.59
N LEU A 32 12.38 -1.70 -6.40
CA LEU A 32 12.98 -2.77 -5.61
C LEU A 32 13.90 -3.60 -6.51
N SER A 33 14.74 -4.44 -5.90
CA SER A 33 15.57 -5.42 -6.62
C SER A 33 14.73 -6.39 -7.47
N SER A 34 13.49 -6.64 -7.07
CA SER A 34 12.49 -7.43 -7.81
C SER A 34 11.84 -6.69 -8.98
N GLY A 35 12.11 -5.40 -9.15
CA GLY A 35 11.53 -4.53 -10.18
C GLY A 35 10.73 -3.37 -9.60
N SER A 36 10.12 -2.59 -10.49
CA SER A 36 9.26 -1.47 -10.12
C SER A 36 7.98 -1.93 -9.42
N THR A 37 7.60 -1.25 -8.36
CA THR A 37 6.46 -1.56 -7.50
C THR A 37 5.82 -0.27 -7.02
N GLU A 38 4.50 -0.28 -6.88
CA GLU A 38 3.75 0.82 -6.28
C GLU A 38 3.41 0.46 -4.83
N VAL A 39 3.76 1.34 -3.90
CA VAL A 39 3.46 1.17 -2.47
C VAL A 39 2.40 2.18 -2.06
N VAL A 40 1.26 1.65 -1.65
CA VAL A 40 0.13 2.43 -1.14
C VAL A 40 0.34 2.74 0.34
N TYR A 41 0.17 4.00 0.74
CA TYR A 41 0.34 4.44 2.12
C TYR A 41 -0.83 4.00 3.02
N ARG A 42 -0.59 3.98 4.33
CA ARG A 42 -1.51 3.38 5.31
C ARG A 42 -2.92 3.99 5.30
N GLY A 43 -3.01 5.31 5.18
CA GLY A 43 -4.29 6.03 5.12
C GLY A 43 -5.15 5.59 3.94
N GLU A 44 -4.55 5.45 2.75
CA GLU A 44 -5.28 5.03 1.55
C GLU A 44 -5.71 3.56 1.61
N GLN A 45 -4.87 2.68 2.16
CA GLN A 45 -5.27 1.29 2.40
C GLN A 45 -6.48 1.21 3.36
N GLN A 46 -6.50 2.07 4.39
CA GLN A 46 -7.62 2.15 5.33
C GLN A 46 -8.88 2.69 4.64
N ARG A 47 -8.78 3.77 3.84
CA ARG A 47 -9.90 4.32 3.06
C ARG A 47 -10.51 3.27 2.16
N ALA A 48 -9.68 2.56 1.38
CA ALA A 48 -10.13 1.49 0.52
C ALA A 48 -10.82 0.36 1.31
N THR A 49 -10.27 0.00 2.47
CA THR A 49 -10.87 -1.00 3.36
C THR A 49 -12.25 -0.57 3.83
N ASP A 50 -12.42 0.69 4.23
CA ASP A 50 -13.70 1.19 4.71
C ASP A 50 -14.74 1.26 3.59
N VAL A 51 -14.35 1.67 2.38
CA VAL A 51 -15.23 1.64 1.18
C VAL A 51 -15.67 0.21 0.86
N LEU A 52 -14.73 -0.74 0.81
CA LEU A 52 -15.03 -2.15 0.51
C LEU A 52 -15.88 -2.81 1.59
N ARG A 53 -15.67 -2.49 2.86
CA ARG A 53 -16.49 -3.04 3.95
C ARG A 53 -17.90 -2.46 3.93
N LYS A 54 -18.03 -1.15 3.67
CA LYS A 54 -19.34 -0.49 3.53
C LYS A 54 -20.14 -1.08 2.37
N SER A 55 -19.54 -1.37 1.23
CA SER A 55 -20.25 -1.96 0.07
C SER A 55 -20.75 -3.39 0.34
N LEU A 56 -20.16 -4.07 1.32
CA LEU A 56 -20.55 -5.41 1.78
C LEU A 56 -21.45 -5.39 3.03
N ASP A 57 -21.93 -4.21 3.44
CA ASP A 57 -22.73 -4.01 4.67
C ASP A 57 -22.01 -4.49 5.94
N LEU A 58 -20.69 -4.26 6.00
CA LEU A 58 -19.83 -4.62 7.13
C LEU A 58 -19.36 -3.35 7.86
N ASN A 59 -19.33 -3.42 9.20
CA ASN A 59 -18.76 -2.35 10.04
C ASN A 59 -17.28 -2.09 9.69
N PRO A 60 -16.78 -0.85 9.77
CA PRO A 60 -15.37 -0.52 9.56
C PRO A 60 -14.42 -1.40 10.38
N LYS A 61 -13.24 -1.69 9.84
CA LYS A 61 -12.20 -2.46 10.52
C LYS A 61 -10.82 -1.96 10.10
N GLN A 62 -9.88 -2.00 11.02
CA GLN A 62 -8.48 -1.71 10.74
C GLN A 62 -7.96 -2.61 9.61
N THR A 63 -7.31 -1.99 8.62
CA THR A 63 -6.74 -2.71 7.49
C THR A 63 -5.55 -3.56 7.91
N GLY A 64 -5.26 -4.62 7.13
CA GLY A 64 -4.23 -5.62 7.44
C GLY A 64 -2.80 -5.06 7.39
N ASN A 65 -1.77 -5.92 7.47
CA ASN A 65 -0.38 -5.46 7.42
C ASN A 65 -0.08 -4.70 6.11
N LEU A 66 0.78 -3.66 6.19
CA LEU A 66 1.08 -2.75 5.07
C LEU A 66 1.54 -3.48 3.79
N TYR A 67 2.25 -4.59 3.94
CA TYR A 67 2.81 -5.41 2.85
C TYR A 67 2.21 -6.82 2.78
N SER A 68 0.95 -6.98 3.20
CA SER A 68 0.21 -8.26 3.11
C SER A 68 0.83 -9.45 3.87
N GLY A 69 1.73 -9.21 4.82
CA GLY A 69 2.35 -10.24 5.65
C GLY A 69 3.20 -9.66 6.78
N ASP A 70 3.76 -10.53 7.63
CA ASP A 70 4.68 -10.16 8.71
C ASP A 70 6.09 -9.97 8.13
N VAL A 71 6.39 -8.74 7.71
CA VAL A 71 7.71 -8.35 7.23
C VAL A 71 8.37 -7.49 8.31
N SER A 72 9.60 -7.81 8.69
CA SER A 72 10.32 -7.06 9.71
C SER A 72 10.70 -5.66 9.21
N ASP A 73 10.76 -4.69 10.12
CA ASP A 73 11.15 -3.32 9.79
C ASP A 73 12.54 -3.27 9.15
N GLU A 74 13.47 -4.14 9.55
CA GLU A 74 14.81 -4.21 8.93
C GLU A 74 14.72 -4.59 7.45
N THR A 75 13.84 -5.53 7.10
CA THR A 75 13.65 -5.94 5.70
C THR A 75 12.98 -4.83 4.89
N ILE A 76 12.02 -4.13 5.49
CA ILE A 76 11.33 -3.00 4.86
C ILE A 76 12.31 -1.87 4.58
N ILE A 77 13.11 -1.48 5.57
CA ILE A 77 14.14 -0.44 5.46
C ILE A 77 15.20 -0.84 4.43
N ALA A 78 15.65 -2.11 4.42
CA ALA A 78 16.63 -2.61 3.45
C ALA A 78 16.13 -2.53 2.00
N ASN A 79 14.81 -2.60 1.77
CA ASN A 79 14.20 -2.44 0.45
C ASN A 79 13.87 -0.98 0.10
N GLY A 80 14.14 -0.03 1.00
CA GLY A 80 13.92 1.41 0.76
C GLY A 80 12.45 1.80 0.62
N VAL A 81 11.54 1.00 1.20
CA VAL A 81 10.10 1.27 1.22
C VAL A 81 9.65 1.72 2.62
N PRO A 82 8.55 2.50 2.76
CA PRO A 82 8.16 3.06 4.05
C PRO A 82 7.76 2.02 5.11
N THR A 83 8.32 2.12 6.31
CA THR A 83 7.79 1.39 7.48
C THR A 83 6.36 1.79 7.81
N LEU A 84 5.65 1.00 8.62
CA LEU A 84 4.30 1.33 9.05
C LEU A 84 4.23 2.74 9.66
N ALA A 85 5.15 3.07 10.57
CA ALA A 85 5.21 4.39 11.20
C ALA A 85 5.44 5.53 10.18
N GLN A 86 6.33 5.32 9.20
CA GLN A 86 6.56 6.30 8.13
C GLN A 86 5.33 6.45 7.22
N SER A 87 4.66 5.34 6.90
CA SER A 87 3.45 5.33 6.06
C SER A 87 2.25 6.02 6.73
N GLU A 88 2.18 5.99 8.07
CA GLU A 88 1.18 6.73 8.86
C GLU A 88 1.49 8.23 8.88
N ALA A 89 2.77 8.62 8.97
CA ALA A 89 3.18 10.02 8.91
C ALA A 89 2.93 10.66 7.54
N LEU A 90 3.05 9.88 6.46
CA LEU A 90 2.79 10.32 5.08
C LEU A 90 1.30 10.56 4.78
N SER A 91 0.39 9.99 5.59
CA SER A 91 -1.06 10.20 5.47
C SER A 91 -1.51 11.64 5.74
N ASN A 92 -0.63 12.50 6.27
CA ASN A 92 -0.97 13.86 6.72
C ASN A 92 -0.58 14.97 5.72
N LYS A 93 -0.14 14.64 4.50
CA LYS A 93 -0.01 15.64 3.44
C LYS A 93 -1.19 15.53 2.49
N ASP A 94 -2.12 16.45 2.65
CA ASP A 94 -3.28 16.66 1.80
C ASP A 94 -2.92 16.54 0.31
N GLY A 95 -3.40 15.47 -0.33
CA GLY A 95 -3.79 15.43 -1.76
C GLY A 95 -2.79 15.86 -2.84
N ASP A 96 -1.56 16.20 -2.51
CA ASP A 96 -0.52 16.59 -3.45
C ASP A 96 0.45 15.42 -3.58
N THR A 97 0.19 14.54 -4.56
CA THR A 97 1.12 13.49 -4.98
C THR A 97 2.32 14.12 -5.69
N ALA A 98 3.06 14.97 -4.98
CA ALA A 98 4.38 15.41 -5.41
C ALA A 98 5.31 14.22 -5.22
N ASP A 99 5.70 13.57 -6.33
CA ASP A 99 6.87 12.70 -6.50
C ASP A 99 7.70 12.54 -5.22
N ILE A 100 7.23 11.66 -4.30
CA ILE A 100 7.95 11.40 -3.06
C ILE A 100 9.01 10.38 -3.44
N ALA A 101 10.15 10.90 -3.90
CA ALA A 101 11.35 10.14 -4.14
C ALA A 101 11.61 9.18 -2.96
N PRO A 102 12.10 7.96 -3.22
CA PRO A 102 12.41 7.00 -2.17
C PRO A 102 13.26 7.68 -1.10
N GLN A 103 12.81 7.63 0.16
CA GLN A 103 13.56 8.13 1.29
C GLN A 103 14.86 7.31 1.36
N THR A 104 15.96 7.91 0.91
CA THR A 104 17.31 7.43 1.15
C THR A 104 17.66 7.72 2.60
N ASP A 105 17.01 7.04 3.55
CA ASP A 105 17.49 7.01 4.92
C ASP A 105 18.77 6.18 4.91
N GLY A 106 19.89 6.88 4.72
CA GLY A 106 21.20 6.30 4.53
C GLY A 106 21.57 5.35 5.66
N VAL A 107 21.67 4.06 5.32
CA VAL A 107 22.51 3.15 6.09
C VAL A 107 23.95 3.56 5.81
N ALA A 108 24.55 4.30 6.73
CA ALA A 108 25.98 4.58 6.73
C ALA A 108 26.75 3.27 7.01
N THR A 109 26.99 2.44 5.98
CA THR A 109 28.04 1.43 6.03
C THR A 109 29.39 2.10 5.76
N GLY A 110 29.93 2.79 6.77
CA GLY A 110 31.29 3.30 6.76
C GLY A 110 32.31 2.18 6.97
N SER A 111 32.64 1.46 5.90
CA SER A 111 33.87 0.67 5.81
C SER A 111 34.94 1.54 5.13
N ALA A 112 35.96 1.96 5.89
CA ALA A 112 37.26 2.37 5.34
C ALA A 112 38.32 2.32 6.44
N GLY A 113 39.10 1.24 6.47
CA GLY A 113 40.46 1.28 6.99
C GLY A 113 41.36 2.04 6.00
N GLY A 114 42.30 2.83 6.51
CA GLY A 114 43.27 3.57 5.70
C GLY A 114 44.18 4.50 6.50
N THR A 115 45.29 3.92 6.95
CA THR A 115 46.58 4.47 7.43
C THR A 115 46.85 5.97 7.25
N ALA A 116 47.28 6.64 8.33
CA ALA A 116 48.04 7.90 8.28
C ALA A 116 49.44 7.68 8.90
N SER A 117 50.49 7.83 8.08
CA SER A 117 51.88 7.94 8.52
C SER A 117 52.11 9.24 9.28
N ASN A 118 53.00 9.19 10.28
CA ASN A 118 53.61 10.34 10.94
C ASN A 118 54.98 10.62 10.33
#